data_AF-A0A2V6GGE2-F1
#
_entry.id   AF-A0A2V6GGE2-F1
#
_cell.length_a   1.000
_cell.length_b   1.000
_cell.length_c   1.000
_cell.angle_alpha   90.00
_cell.angle_beta   90.00
_cell.angle_gamma   90.00
#
_symmetry.space_group_name_H-M   'P 1'
#
loop_
_entity.id
_entity.type
_entity.pdbx_description
1 polymer ?
#
loop_
_entity_poly.entity_id
_entity_poly.type
_entity_poly.pdbx_seq_one_letter_code
_entity_poly.pdbx_strand_id
1 'polypeptide(L)'
;MARSVARPQWRQGLSERIGQSPTSLMKAEDVQEIQGVILAVHRCDSRHVESVPVVEQFEGQIAWQGTVEVFDLIGHSKAKRAYAWTYRDGDQDKTVTVLDIPPVDSPQNAVKMAIAAKAKQGQKTTT
;
A
#
# COMPACT_ATOMS: atom_id res chain seq x y z
N MET A 1 26.18 -16.60 -22.32
CA MET A 1 25.25 -15.46 -22.54
C MET A 1 24.39 -15.32 -21.29
N ALA A 2 24.76 -14.44 -20.36
CA ALA A 2 23.99 -14.23 -19.12
C ALA A 2 22.87 -13.23 -19.40
N ARG A 3 21.61 -13.65 -19.26
CA ARG A 3 20.46 -12.76 -19.36
C ARG A 3 20.47 -11.83 -18.15
N SER A 4 20.74 -10.55 -18.41
CA SER A 4 20.61 -9.47 -17.44
C SER A 4 19.16 -9.43 -16.96
N VAL A 5 18.92 -9.89 -15.73
CA VAL A 5 17.64 -9.65 -15.04
C VAL A 5 17.66 -8.18 -14.65
N ALA A 6 16.72 -7.41 -15.22
CA ALA A 6 16.56 -6.00 -14.93
C ALA A 6 16.56 -5.79 -13.41
N ARG A 7 17.60 -5.13 -12.91
CA ARG A 7 17.69 -4.76 -11.50
C ARG A 7 16.57 -3.77 -11.23
N PRO A 8 15.66 -4.05 -10.29
CA PRO A 8 14.70 -3.04 -9.92
C PRO A 8 15.42 -1.85 -9.29
N GLN A 9 15.17 -0.68 -9.86
CA GLN A 9 15.84 0.60 -9.53
C GLN A 9 15.37 1.23 -8.21
N TRP A 10 14.89 0.46 -7.23
CA TRP A 10 14.42 0.99 -5.94
C TRP A 10 15.53 1.05 -4.89
N ARG A 11 16.74 1.46 -5.29
CA ARG A 11 17.76 1.96 -4.36
C ARG A 11 17.81 3.49 -4.50
N GLN A 12 18.01 4.16 -3.37
CA GLN A 12 17.92 5.60 -3.08
C GLN A 12 16.54 5.98 -2.48
N GLY A 13 16.35 6.24 -1.19
CA GLY A 13 17.33 6.54 -0.14
C GLY A 13 16.91 5.99 1.22
N LEU A 14 17.84 5.29 1.85
CA LEU A 14 17.77 4.80 3.22
C LEU A 14 19.04 5.26 3.93
N SER A 15 19.08 6.56 4.23
CA SER A 15 19.98 7.30 5.15
C SER A 15 19.71 8.78 4.83
N GLU A 16 19.27 9.67 5.71
CA GLU A 16 19.48 9.79 7.14
C GLU A 16 18.18 10.20 7.83
N ARG A 17 17.88 9.57 8.96
CA ARG A 17 17.60 10.25 10.24
C ARG A 17 17.38 9.18 11.30
N ILE A 18 18.48 8.92 11.99
CA ILE A 18 18.56 8.15 13.23
C ILE A 18 17.74 8.95 14.26
N GLY A 19 16.66 8.37 14.79
CA GLY A 19 15.89 8.95 15.90
C GLY A 19 14.39 9.14 15.69
N GLN A 20 13.66 8.19 15.12
CA GLN A 20 12.20 8.14 15.25
C GLN A 20 11.74 6.79 15.78
N SER A 21 11.06 6.87 16.93
CA SER A 21 10.45 5.81 17.72
C SER A 21 9.39 5.02 16.94
N PRO A 22 9.21 3.71 17.19
CA PRO A 22 8.29 2.84 16.45
C PRO A 22 6.87 2.95 17.03
N THR A 23 6.18 4.05 16.74
CA THR A 23 4.72 4.07 16.72
C THR A 23 4.32 5.26 15.85
N SER A 24 4.09 5.00 14.56
CA SER A 24 3.57 6.02 13.66
C SER A 24 2.16 6.36 14.12
N LEU A 25 2.02 7.39 14.96
CA LEU A 25 0.79 8.15 15.12
C LEU A 25 0.53 8.82 13.76
N MET A 26 -0.13 8.12 12.84
CA MET A 26 -0.71 8.80 11.68
C MET A 26 -1.66 9.87 12.21
N LYS A 27 -1.66 11.03 11.57
CA LYS A 27 -2.54 12.11 11.98
C LYS A 27 -3.95 11.76 11.49
N ALA A 28 -4.98 12.14 12.24
CA ALA A 28 -6.37 11.92 11.85
C ALA A 28 -6.68 12.46 10.43
N GLU A 29 -5.92 13.48 10.00
CA GLU A 29 -5.93 14.06 8.66
C GLU A 29 -5.63 13.02 7.57
N ASP A 30 -4.66 12.13 7.80
CA ASP A 30 -4.26 11.09 6.83
C ASP A 30 -5.37 10.05 6.65
N VAL A 31 -6.03 9.67 7.74
CA VAL A 31 -7.17 8.73 7.73
C VAL A 31 -8.34 9.33 6.94
N GLN A 32 -8.64 10.61 7.15
CA GLN A 32 -9.73 11.30 6.45
C GLN A 32 -9.46 11.43 4.95
N GLU A 33 -8.21 11.71 4.56
CA GLU A 33 -7.82 11.74 3.16
C GLU A 33 -8.03 10.37 2.50
N ILE A 34 -7.60 9.29 3.17
CA ILE A 34 -7.81 7.92 2.69
C ILE A 34 -9.31 7.59 2.55
N GLN A 35 -10.15 7.98 3.52
CA GLN A 35 -11.60 7.81 3.41
C GLN A 35 -12.18 8.54 2.20
N GLY A 36 -11.69 9.74 1.90
CA GLY A 36 -12.06 10.49 0.69
C GLY A 36 -11.70 9.75 -0.60
N VAL A 37 -10.52 9.11 -0.64
CA VAL A 37 -10.10 8.27 -1.77
C VAL A 37 -10.99 7.01 -1.88
N ILE A 38 -11.31 6.35 -0.77
CA ILE A 38 -12.21 5.19 -0.76
C ILE A 38 -13.59 5.57 -1.32
N LEU A 39 -14.14 6.71 -0.90
CA LEU A 39 -15.41 7.22 -1.41
C LEU A 39 -15.33 7.52 -2.92
N ALA A 40 -14.27 8.19 -3.37
CA ALA A 40 -14.10 8.56 -4.77
C ALA A 40 -13.93 7.35 -5.69
N VAL A 41 -13.14 6.34 -5.27
CA VAL A 41 -12.79 5.17 -6.08
C VAL A 41 -13.85 4.08 -6.01
N HIS A 42 -14.29 3.72 -4.79
CA HIS A 42 -15.17 2.57 -4.55
C HIS A 42 -16.63 2.97 -4.37
N ARG A 43 -16.95 4.28 -4.38
CA ARG A 43 -18.32 4.81 -4.30
C ARG A 43 -19.09 4.32 -3.08
N CYS A 44 -18.39 4.18 -1.95
CA CYS A 44 -18.96 3.73 -0.69
C CYS A 44 -18.33 4.49 0.48
N ASP A 45 -19.08 4.60 1.58
CA ASP A 45 -18.57 5.15 2.82
C ASP A 45 -17.67 4.14 3.53
N SER A 46 -16.86 4.63 4.45
CA SER A 46 -15.92 3.79 5.19
C SER A 46 -15.73 4.26 6.64
N ARG A 47 -15.43 3.31 7.52
CA ARG A 47 -15.08 3.56 8.92
C ARG A 47 -13.71 2.96 9.20
N HIS A 48 -12.79 3.78 9.68
CA HIS A 48 -11.48 3.31 10.13
C HIS A 48 -11.61 2.37 11.32
N VAL A 49 -10.84 1.27 11.32
CA VAL A 49 -10.90 0.20 12.32
C VAL A 49 -9.59 0.11 13.08
N GLU A 50 -8.47 0.03 12.36
CA GLU A 50 -7.15 -0.18 12.94
C GLU A 50 -6.03 0.24 11.97
N SER A 51 -4.84 0.44 12.55
CA SER A 51 -3.61 0.75 11.85
C SER A 51 -2.62 -0.38 12.07
N VAL A 52 -2.27 -1.11 11.02
CA VAL A 52 -1.47 -2.34 11.10
C VAL A 52 -0.07 -2.11 10.51
N PRO A 53 1.00 -2.17 11.31
CA PRO A 53 2.36 -2.12 10.76
C PRO A 53 2.62 -3.40 9.96
N VAL A 54 3.08 -3.24 8.72
CA VAL A 54 3.37 -4.34 7.81
C VAL A 54 4.81 -4.21 7.29
N VAL A 55 5.50 -5.34 7.25
CA VAL A 55 6.81 -5.50 6.64
C VAL A 55 6.71 -6.64 5.64
N GLU A 56 6.72 -6.31 4.35
CA GLU A 56 6.72 -7.31 3.28
C GLU A 56 8.17 -7.57 2.85
N GLN A 57 8.55 -8.84 2.82
CA GLN A 57 9.88 -9.27 2.41
C GLN A 57 9.81 -10.09 1.12
N PHE A 58 10.77 -9.87 0.23
CA PHE A 58 10.95 -10.64 -0.98
C PHE A 58 12.42 -11.05 -1.11
N GLU A 59 12.68 -12.34 -1.28
CA GLU A 59 14.04 -12.91 -1.35
C GLU A 59 14.96 -12.51 -0.18
N GLY A 60 14.40 -12.42 1.04
CA GLY A 60 15.14 -12.04 2.24
C GLY A 60 15.52 -10.57 2.32
N GLN A 61 14.95 -9.72 1.45
CA GLN A 61 15.08 -8.27 1.49
C GLN A 61 13.73 -7.64 1.80
N ILE A 62 13.72 -6.50 2.50
CA ILE A 62 12.48 -5.74 2.75
C ILE A 62 12.03 -5.15 1.40
N ALA A 63 10.92 -5.67 0.88
CA ALA A 63 10.29 -5.18 -0.33
C ALA A 63 9.42 -3.95 -0.04
N TRP A 64 8.81 -3.89 1.15
CA TRP A 64 8.03 -2.76 1.62
C TRP A 64 7.93 -2.75 3.14
N GLN A 65 7.88 -1.57 3.75
CA GLN A 65 7.61 -1.38 5.17
C GLN A 65 6.78 -0.11 5.36
N GLY A 66 5.72 -0.21 6.14
CA GLY A 66 4.83 0.91 6.43
C GLY A 66 3.62 0.48 7.25
N THR A 67 2.68 1.40 7.45
CA THR A 67 1.41 1.12 8.14
C THR A 67 0.31 1.00 7.10
N VAL A 68 -0.53 -0.02 7.25
CA VAL A 68 -1.75 -0.23 6.47
C VAL A 68 -2.94 0.10 7.36
N GLU A 69 -3.77 1.01 6.88
CA GLU A 69 -5.02 1.38 7.51
C GLU A 69 -6.14 0.46 7.04
N VAL A 70 -6.90 -0.07 8.01
CA VAL A 70 -8.01 -0.99 7.76
C VAL A 70 -9.33 -0.25 7.94
N PHE A 71 -10.22 -0.41 6.97
CA PHE A 71 -11.53 0.22 6.97
C PHE A 71 -12.63 -0.82 6.78
N ASP A 72 -13.69 -0.71 7.57
CA ASP A 72 -14.97 -1.32 7.25
C ASP A 72 -15.66 -0.48 6.17
N LEU A 73 -16.21 -1.14 5.15
CA LEU A 73 -16.94 -0.48 4.05
C LEU A 73 -18.44 -0.51 4.32
N ILE A 74 -19.11 0.61 4.07
CA ILE A 74 -20.54 0.79 4.27
C ILE A 74 -21.20 0.94 2.90
N GLY A 75 -22.05 -0.01 2.54
CA GLY A 75 -22.79 0.00 1.27
C GLY A 75 -22.03 -0.58 0.06
N HIS A 76 -20.83 -1.16 0.26
CA HIS A 76 -20.11 -1.82 -0.82
C HIS A 76 -20.65 -3.24 -1.10
N SER A 77 -20.96 -3.55 -2.36
CA SER A 77 -21.69 -4.78 -2.72
C SER A 77 -20.87 -6.07 -2.68
N LYS A 78 -19.53 -5.96 -2.73
CA LYS A 78 -18.63 -7.12 -2.92
C LYS A 78 -17.61 -7.35 -1.82
N ALA A 79 -17.41 -6.36 -0.95
CA ALA A 79 -16.33 -6.36 0.03
C ALA A 79 -16.83 -5.72 1.32
N LYS A 80 -16.44 -6.29 2.45
CA LYS A 80 -16.77 -5.74 3.77
C LYS A 80 -15.70 -4.78 4.28
N ARG A 81 -14.48 -4.89 3.74
CA ARG A 81 -13.33 -4.10 4.17
C ARG A 81 -12.50 -3.61 2.99
N ALA A 82 -11.72 -2.57 3.26
CA ALA A 82 -10.63 -2.11 2.42
C ALA A 82 -9.37 -1.92 3.26
N TYR A 83 -8.23 -2.18 2.63
CA TYR A 83 -6.89 -1.92 3.13
C TYR A 83 -6.30 -0.77 2.34
N ALA A 84 -5.74 0.22 3.01
CA ALA A 84 -5.22 1.39 2.33
C ALA A 84 -3.99 1.97 3.02
N TRP A 85 -3.15 2.63 2.25
CA TRP A 85 -1.96 3.30 2.75
C TRP A 85 -1.51 4.38 1.75
N THR A 86 -0.86 5.40 2.29
CA THR A 86 -0.19 6.43 1.50
C THR A 86 1.31 6.11 1.44
N TYR A 87 1.90 6.31 0.27
CA TYR A 87 3.35 6.19 0.08
C TYR A 87 3.83 7.30 -0.85
N ARG A 88 5.09 7.68 -0.69
CA ARG A 88 5.73 8.67 -1.55
C ARG A 88 6.27 8.03 -2.82
N ASP A 89 5.96 8.62 -3.97
CA ASP A 89 6.46 8.26 -5.29
C ASP A 89 7.07 9.50 -5.95
N GLY A 90 8.38 9.68 -5.78
CA GLY A 90 9.06 10.93 -6.09
C GLY A 90 8.61 12.05 -5.15
N ASP A 91 8.11 13.15 -5.71
CA ASP A 91 7.58 14.30 -4.94
C ASP A 91 6.06 14.23 -4.71
N GLN A 92 5.41 13.13 -5.13
CA GLN A 92 3.98 12.96 -5.01
C GLN A 92 3.64 11.92 -3.96
N ASP A 93 2.72 12.26 -3.05
CA ASP A 93 2.10 11.29 -2.17
C ASP A 93 0.96 10.59 -2.93
N LYS A 94 0.96 9.26 -2.88
CA LYS A 94 0.01 8.42 -3.60
C LYS A 94 -0.69 7.50 -2.61
N THR A 95 -2.01 7.43 -2.73
CA THR A 95 -2.85 6.56 -1.90
C THR A 95 -3.21 5.29 -2.67
N VAL A 96 -2.96 4.14 -2.06
CA VAL A 96 -3.42 2.83 -2.56
C VAL A 96 -4.64 2.42 -1.75
N THR A 97 -5.65 1.87 -2.42
CA THR A 97 -6.78 1.20 -1.77
C THR A 97 -6.96 -0.18 -2.39
N VAL A 98 -7.14 -1.19 -1.55
CA VAL A 98 -7.30 -2.59 -1.94
C VAL A 98 -8.52 -3.15 -1.22
N LEU A 99 -9.45 -3.71 -1.98
CA LEU A 99 -10.66 -4.32 -1.42
C LEU A 99 -10.36 -5.70 -0.84
N ASP A 100 -11.03 -6.04 0.25
CA ASP A 100 -11.05 -7.38 0.86
C ASP A 100 -11.89 -8.34 0.01
N ILE A 101 -11.31 -8.76 -1.12
CA ILE A 101 -11.88 -9.70 -2.08
C ILE A 101 -10.81 -10.75 -2.40
N PRO A 102 -11.14 -12.05 -2.36
CA PRO A 102 -10.17 -13.12 -2.65
C PRO A 102 -9.35 -12.87 -3.93
N PRO A 103 -8.02 -13.03 -3.87
CA PRO A 103 -7.26 -13.67 -2.79
C PRO A 103 -6.91 -12.75 -1.61
N VAL A 104 -7.30 -11.47 -1.60
CA VAL A 104 -6.97 -10.53 -0.50
C VAL A 104 -7.86 -10.81 0.70
N ASP A 105 -7.24 -11.08 1.85
CA ASP A 105 -7.89 -11.43 3.12
C ASP A 105 -7.21 -10.80 4.35
N SER A 106 -6.15 -10.00 4.13
CA SER A 106 -5.33 -9.42 5.20
C SER A 106 -4.55 -8.20 4.70
N PRO A 107 -4.12 -7.28 5.60
CA PRO A 107 -3.27 -6.14 5.25
C PRO A 107 -1.98 -6.53 4.51
N GLN A 108 -1.31 -7.60 4.98
CA GLN A 108 -0.07 -8.11 4.39
C GLN A 108 -0.31 -8.60 2.96
N ASN A 109 -1.38 -9.36 2.75
CA ASN A 109 -1.74 -9.87 1.44
C ASN A 109 -2.17 -8.74 0.48
N ALA A 110 -2.85 -7.71 0.99
CA ALA A 110 -3.16 -6.51 0.22
C ALA A 110 -1.89 -5.80 -0.30
N VAL A 111 -0.87 -5.62 0.55
CA VAL A 111 0.43 -5.05 0.16
C VAL A 111 1.11 -5.90 -0.90
N LYS A 112 1.19 -7.22 -0.68
CA LYS A 112 1.76 -8.17 -1.63
C LYS A 112 1.09 -8.09 -3.00
N MET A 113 -0.24 -8.09 -3.04
CA MET A 113 -1.01 -8.00 -4.27
C MET A 113 -0.82 -6.65 -4.97
N ALA A 114 -0.74 -5.54 -4.23
CA ALA A 114 -0.46 -4.23 -4.80
C ALA A 114 0.93 -4.14 -5.42
N ILE A 115 1.96 -4.69 -4.77
CA ILE A 115 3.32 -4.79 -5.32
C ILE A 115 3.31 -5.62 -6.61
N ALA A 116 2.67 -6.79 -6.58
CA ALA A 116 2.55 -7.65 -7.75
C ALA A 116 1.81 -6.97 -8.92
N ALA A 117 0.77 -6.17 -8.64
CA ALA A 117 0.04 -5.41 -9.65
C ALA A 117 0.91 -4.34 -10.31
N LYS A 118 1.70 -3.59 -9.53
CA LYS A 118 2.63 -2.58 -10.07
C LYS A 118 3.71 -3.21 -10.96
N ALA A 119 4.28 -4.33 -10.55
CA ALA A 119 5.29 -5.05 -11.34
C ALA A 119 4.76 -5.48 -12.73
N LYS A 120 3.46 -5.77 -12.84
CA LYS A 120 2.80 -6.09 -14.12
C LYS A 120 2.55 -4.85 -14.99
N GLN A 121 2.32 -3.69 -14.38
CA GLN A 121 2.05 -2.44 -15.13
C GLN A 121 3.33 -1.87 -15.76
N GLY A 122 4.48 -1.96 -15.07
CA GLY A 122 5.78 -1.53 -15.60
C GLY A 122 6.30 -2.33 -16.80
N GLN A 123 5.71 -3.49 -17.12
CA GLN A 123 6.06 -4.30 -18.29
C GLN A 123 5.27 -3.91 -19.57
N LYS A 124 4.23 -3.06 -19.46
CA LYS A 124 3.32 -2.77 -20.57
C LYS A 124 3.70 -1.52 -21.41
N THR A 125 4.83 -0.87 -21.13
CA THR A 125 5.26 0.38 -21.82
C THR A 125 6.54 0.21 -22.66
N THR A 126 6.67 -0.91 -23.36
CA THR A 126 7.67 -1.05 -24.44
C THR A 126 7.06 -1.84 -25.59
N THR A 127 6.40 -1.12 -26.51
CA THR A 127 6.12 -1.55 -27.89
C THR A 127 6.06 -0.30 -28.74
#